data_AF-A0A8H3QF80-F1
#
_entry.id   AF-A0A8H3QF80-F1
#
_cell.length_a   1.000
_cell.length_b   1.000
_cell.length_c   1.000
_cell.angle_alpha   90.00
_cell.angle_beta   90.00
_cell.angle_gamma   90.00
#
_symmetry.space_group_name_H-M   'P 1'
#
loop_
_entity.id
_entity.type
_entity.pdbx_description
1 polymer ?
#
loop_
_entity_poly.entity_id
_entity_poly.type
_entity_poly.pdbx_seq_one_letter_code
_entity_poly.pdbx_strand_id
1 'polypeptide(L)'
;MVRNFMQERNLQKPKEVWLQNIHEILDTSHEEVGNNEKIFSIDREDYKHRMIDCFLLIWQAGENDEFIITSNGFGIFEGVTGNMFGAFPFQYAFHSFYVISPKLVLVLCPSSFRKEIGTDHLYKFFGGKRSIFENVPHPAAIPKYVGTVNASRSKSNNEHNHSKFDPTDIFSLHARAFEKTLKSMGIEKQWNDTFTFPFVKLDSATVHLVNFILLNEVKPDLILTFLSRPYLYKTIVKYHKKVGVQQDFSNLKKNLFIELNRTHKDNLHLRKNIPTGQKYSWNVRETNSES
;
A
#
# COMPACT_ATOMS: atom_id res chain seq x y z
N MET A 1 14.34 20.67 16.13
CA MET A 1 13.65 20.56 14.83
C MET A 1 12.14 20.68 14.99
N VAL A 2 11.41 19.68 15.54
CA VAL A 2 9.94 19.80 15.70
C VAL A 2 9.50 20.93 16.63
N ARG A 3 10.23 21.19 17.72
CA ARG A 3 9.92 22.30 18.66
C ARG A 3 9.98 23.67 17.98
N ASN A 4 10.97 23.90 17.12
CA ASN A 4 11.13 25.17 16.40
C ASN A 4 9.97 25.37 15.42
N PHE A 5 9.64 24.34 14.66
CA PHE A 5 8.49 24.36 13.75
C PHE A 5 7.18 24.64 14.51
N MET A 6 6.98 24.02 15.67
CA MET A 6 5.82 24.28 16.53
C MET A 6 5.79 25.74 17.01
N GLN A 7 6.93 26.30 17.43
CA GLN A 7 7.04 27.69 17.88
C GLN A 7 6.71 28.69 16.75
N GLU A 8 7.28 28.49 15.56
CA GLU A 8 7.05 29.33 14.38
C GLU A 8 5.58 29.32 13.92
N ARG A 9 4.84 28.24 14.23
CA ARG A 9 3.44 28.02 13.84
C ARG A 9 2.44 28.12 14.98
N ASN A 10 2.87 28.53 16.17
CA ASN A 10 2.04 28.62 17.38
C ASN A 10 1.33 27.30 17.76
N LEU A 11 1.91 26.15 17.43
CA LEU A 11 1.38 24.82 17.75
C LEU A 11 1.76 24.41 19.17
N GLN A 12 0.81 23.85 19.92
CA GLN A 12 0.99 23.55 21.34
C GLN A 12 1.41 22.11 21.58
N LYS A 13 1.01 21.18 20.70
CA LYS A 13 1.26 19.73 20.88
C LYS A 13 1.82 19.10 19.61
N PRO A 14 2.70 18.07 19.71
CA PRO A 14 3.23 17.38 18.53
C PRO A 14 2.17 16.81 17.59
N LYS A 15 1.03 16.35 18.13
CA LYS A 15 -0.11 15.87 17.32
C LYS A 15 -0.71 16.96 16.41
N GLU A 16 -0.57 18.23 16.77
CA GLU A 16 -1.04 19.35 15.94
C GLU A 16 -0.15 19.55 14.72
N VAL A 17 1.15 19.20 14.81
CA VAL A 17 2.06 19.15 13.65
C VAL A 17 1.55 18.13 12.64
N TRP A 18 1.22 16.92 13.12
CA TRP A 18 0.67 15.86 12.26
C TRP A 18 -0.65 16.28 11.59
N LEU A 19 -1.58 16.87 12.35
CA LEU A 19 -2.85 17.37 11.80
C LEU A 19 -2.63 18.49 10.77
N GLN A 20 -1.75 19.44 11.05
CA GLN A 20 -1.41 20.51 10.11
C GLN A 20 -0.81 19.92 8.83
N ASN A 21 0.12 18.98 8.93
CA ASN A 21 0.75 18.39 7.75
C ASN A 21 -0.29 17.69 6.87
N ILE A 22 -1.23 16.94 7.45
CA ILE A 22 -2.32 16.31 6.68
C ILE A 22 -3.17 17.36 5.99
N HIS A 23 -3.59 18.40 6.71
CA HIS A 23 -4.37 19.48 6.15
C HIS A 23 -3.66 20.13 4.96
N GLU A 24 -2.38 20.49 5.12
CA GLU A 24 -1.57 21.09 4.08
C GLU A 24 -1.35 20.13 2.90
N ILE A 25 -1.14 18.83 3.12
CA ILE A 25 -0.99 17.84 2.04
C ILE A 25 -2.29 17.70 1.24
N LEU A 26 -3.45 17.75 1.89
CA LEU A 26 -4.74 17.61 1.22
C LEU A 26 -5.15 18.86 0.43
N ASP A 27 -4.78 20.04 0.91
CA ASP A 27 -5.13 21.32 0.27
C ASP A 27 -4.09 21.80 -0.75
N THR A 28 -2.89 21.22 -0.75
CA THR A 28 -1.82 21.57 -1.70
C THR A 28 -1.89 20.68 -2.93
N SER A 29 -1.72 21.26 -4.12
CA SER A 29 -1.63 20.46 -5.35
C SER A 29 -0.44 19.49 -5.28
N HIS A 30 -0.59 18.29 -5.86
CA HIS A 30 0.41 17.21 -5.72
C HIS A 30 1.85 17.65 -6.03
N GLU A 31 2.04 18.47 -7.06
CA GLU A 31 3.34 18.95 -7.52
C GLU A 31 3.99 19.98 -6.56
N GLU A 32 3.17 20.63 -5.72
CA GLU A 32 3.62 21.68 -4.81
C GLU A 32 3.87 21.16 -3.39
N VAL A 33 3.36 19.97 -3.04
CA VAL A 33 3.49 19.39 -1.69
C VAL A 33 4.97 19.33 -1.25
N GLY A 34 5.86 18.89 -2.14
CA GLY A 34 7.29 18.81 -1.86
C GLY A 34 7.94 20.15 -1.51
N ASN A 35 7.37 21.26 -1.95
CA ASN A 35 7.93 22.60 -1.72
C ASN A 35 7.13 23.40 -0.67
N ASN A 36 6.05 22.84 -0.12
CA ASN A 36 5.23 23.54 0.84
C ASN A 36 5.91 23.61 2.21
N GLU A 37 6.48 24.78 2.55
CA GLU A 37 7.13 25.06 3.83
C GLU A 37 6.18 25.00 5.04
N LYS A 38 4.86 24.93 4.81
CA LYS A 38 3.86 24.66 5.84
C LYS A 38 3.78 23.21 6.28
N ILE A 39 4.39 22.30 5.53
CA ILE A 39 4.56 20.92 5.94
C ILE A 39 5.89 20.80 6.66
N PHE A 40 5.90 20.11 7.80
CA PHE A 40 7.11 19.84 8.56
C PHE A 40 8.17 19.19 7.67
N SER A 41 9.43 19.64 7.78
CA SER A 41 10.48 19.29 6.82
C SER A 41 10.69 17.79 6.69
N ILE A 42 10.62 17.02 7.79
CA ILE A 42 10.79 15.56 7.73
C ILE A 42 9.68 14.90 6.91
N ASP A 43 8.42 15.28 7.14
CA ASP A 43 7.28 14.71 6.42
C ASP A 43 7.26 15.14 4.95
N ARG A 44 7.71 16.37 4.67
CA ARG A 44 7.87 16.89 3.31
C ARG A 44 8.94 16.12 2.53
N GLU A 45 10.08 15.85 3.14
CA GLU A 45 11.15 15.06 2.51
C GLU A 45 10.75 13.59 2.34
N ASP A 46 10.02 12.99 3.30
CA ASP A 46 9.45 11.63 3.13
C ASP A 46 8.45 11.59 1.95
N TYR A 47 7.62 12.64 1.80
CA TYR A 47 6.73 12.77 0.66
C TYR A 47 7.48 12.83 -0.68
N LYS A 48 8.51 13.70 -0.80
CA LYS A 48 9.34 13.79 -2.01
C LYS A 48 9.99 12.46 -2.34
N HIS A 49 10.55 11.79 -1.34
CA HIS A 49 11.21 10.51 -1.51
C HIS A 49 10.24 9.45 -2.05
N ARG A 50 9.05 9.34 -1.44
CA ARG A 50 8.01 8.41 -1.89
C ARG A 50 7.48 8.74 -3.28
N MET A 51 7.33 10.02 -3.61
CA MET A 51 6.85 10.45 -4.93
C MET A 51 7.82 10.04 -6.05
N ILE A 52 9.12 10.07 -5.80
CA ILE A 52 10.14 9.86 -6.83
C ILE A 52 10.60 8.41 -6.88
N ASP A 53 10.78 7.77 -5.73
CA ASP A 53 11.39 6.45 -5.67
C ASP A 53 10.36 5.32 -5.57
N CYS A 54 9.11 5.58 -5.14
CA CYS A 54 8.12 4.53 -5.00
C CYS A 54 7.10 4.48 -6.15
N PHE A 55 6.53 3.29 -6.36
CA PHE A 55 5.39 3.08 -7.24
C PHE A 55 4.31 2.23 -6.58
N LEU A 56 3.10 2.34 -7.13
CA LEU A 56 1.91 1.68 -6.59
C LEU A 56 1.71 0.29 -7.19
N LEU A 57 1.48 -0.69 -6.33
CA LEU A 57 0.98 -2.01 -6.66
C LEU A 57 -0.41 -2.22 -6.08
N ILE A 58 -1.21 -3.02 -6.77
CA ILE A 58 -2.51 -3.46 -6.29
C ILE A 58 -2.46 -4.98 -6.15
N TRP A 59 -2.44 -5.44 -4.90
CA TRP A 59 -2.47 -6.87 -4.60
C TRP A 59 -3.88 -7.30 -4.22
N GLN A 60 -4.29 -8.44 -4.76
CA GLN A 60 -5.60 -9.02 -4.56
C GLN A 60 -5.48 -10.34 -3.80
N ALA A 61 -6.25 -10.51 -2.73
CA ALA A 61 -6.30 -11.79 -2.03
C ALA A 61 -6.95 -12.87 -2.92
N GLY A 62 -6.49 -14.12 -2.79
CA GLY A 62 -7.12 -15.26 -3.44
C GLY A 62 -8.59 -15.44 -3.04
N GLU A 63 -9.31 -16.31 -3.75
CA GLU A 63 -10.75 -16.54 -3.51
C GLU A 63 -11.05 -16.96 -2.06
N ASN A 64 -10.19 -17.81 -1.50
CA ASN A 64 -10.36 -18.41 -0.17
C ASN A 64 -9.49 -17.76 0.92
N ASP A 65 -9.09 -16.52 0.70
CA ASP A 65 -8.25 -15.75 1.60
C ASP A 65 -8.75 -14.31 1.70
N GLU A 66 -8.44 -13.63 2.79
CA GLU A 66 -8.75 -12.21 2.94
C GLU A 66 -7.64 -11.49 3.71
N PHE A 67 -7.46 -10.21 3.41
CA PHE A 67 -6.69 -9.32 4.24
C PHE A 67 -7.52 -8.88 5.44
N ILE A 68 -6.88 -8.77 6.59
CA ILE A 68 -7.48 -8.16 7.78
C ILE A 68 -7.11 -6.68 7.83
N ILE A 69 -7.92 -5.86 8.49
CA ILE A 69 -7.58 -4.48 8.81
C ILE A 69 -7.41 -4.36 10.32
N THR A 70 -6.32 -3.75 10.75
CA THR A 70 -6.05 -3.45 12.17
C THR A 70 -6.28 -1.96 12.45
N SER A 71 -6.38 -1.57 13.72
CA SER A 71 -6.46 -0.16 14.14
C SER A 71 -5.34 0.71 13.58
N ASN A 72 -4.13 0.13 13.44
CA ASN A 72 -2.96 0.78 12.87
C ASN A 72 -2.70 0.37 11.40
N GLY A 73 -3.68 -0.21 10.72
CA GLY A 73 -3.55 -0.92 9.43
C GLY A 73 -3.12 -0.09 8.21
N PHE A 74 -2.87 1.20 8.37
CA PHE A 74 -2.56 2.13 7.27
C PHE A 74 -1.08 2.51 7.30
N GLY A 75 -0.34 2.06 6.29
CA GLY A 75 1.09 2.39 6.15
C GLY A 75 2.01 1.53 7.00
N ILE A 76 1.53 0.41 7.55
CA ILE A 76 2.39 -0.62 8.13
C ILE A 76 3.32 -1.12 7.03
N PHE A 77 4.59 -1.32 7.35
CA PHE A 77 5.56 -1.70 6.35
C PHE A 77 6.38 -2.91 6.77
N GLU A 78 6.93 -3.60 5.78
CA GLU A 78 8.10 -4.43 5.97
C GLU A 78 9.35 -3.75 5.45
N GLY A 79 10.50 -4.12 6.01
CA GLY A 79 11.75 -3.49 5.62
C GLY A 79 12.88 -3.80 6.56
N VAL A 80 13.88 -2.92 6.52
CA VAL A 80 15.07 -3.01 7.36
C VAL A 80 15.11 -1.84 8.32
N THR A 81 15.44 -2.14 9.57
CA THR A 81 15.80 -1.16 10.57
C THR A 81 17.24 -1.42 11.02
N GLY A 82 17.95 -0.37 11.39
CA GLY A 82 19.32 -0.48 11.85
C GLY A 82 19.96 0.88 12.11
N ASN A 83 21.29 0.89 12.22
CA ASN A 83 22.08 2.12 12.34
C ASN A 83 22.95 2.27 11.08
N MET A 84 22.74 3.35 10.35
CA MET A 84 23.60 3.76 9.25
C MET A 84 24.85 4.41 9.86
N PHE A 85 26.02 4.05 9.33
CA PHE A 85 27.33 4.49 9.86
C PHE A 85 27.51 4.24 11.36
N GLY A 86 26.88 3.19 11.91
CA GLY A 86 27.04 2.77 13.30
C GLY A 86 26.32 3.61 14.35
N ALA A 87 25.75 4.77 13.99
CA ALA A 87 25.15 5.70 14.96
C ALA A 87 23.80 6.30 14.54
N PHE A 88 23.49 6.36 13.23
CA PHE A 88 22.28 7.03 12.76
C PHE A 88 21.15 6.01 12.59
N PRO A 89 20.12 6.00 13.44
CA PRO A 89 19.01 5.10 13.25
C PRO A 89 18.37 5.36 11.89
N PHE A 90 18.17 4.30 11.12
CA PHE A 90 17.48 4.37 9.84
C PHE A 90 16.42 3.27 9.78
N GLN A 91 15.39 3.58 9.01
CA GLN A 91 14.34 2.64 8.63
C GLN A 91 14.17 2.77 7.13
N TYR A 92 14.08 1.63 6.45
CA TYR A 92 13.83 1.59 5.03
C TYR A 92 12.73 0.57 4.76
N ALA A 93 11.62 1.03 4.18
CA ALA A 93 10.48 0.19 3.83
C ALA A 93 10.69 -0.44 2.45
N PHE A 94 10.65 -1.77 2.37
CA PHE A 94 10.55 -2.48 1.10
C PHE A 94 9.12 -2.44 0.56
N HIS A 95 8.13 -2.61 1.43
CA HIS A 95 6.71 -2.55 1.07
C HIS A 95 5.92 -1.88 2.20
N SER A 96 5.17 -0.83 1.89
CA SER A 96 4.17 -0.23 2.78
C SER A 96 2.77 -0.66 2.36
N PHE A 97 2.00 -1.21 3.29
CA PHE A 97 0.69 -1.80 3.08
C PHE A 97 -0.44 -0.86 3.50
N TYR A 98 -1.44 -0.74 2.63
CA TYR A 98 -2.66 0.01 2.90
C TYR A 98 -3.85 -0.87 2.50
N VAL A 99 -4.41 -1.59 3.46
CA VAL A 99 -5.54 -2.50 3.21
C VAL A 99 -6.81 -1.68 3.04
N ILE A 100 -7.37 -1.69 1.83
CA ILE A 100 -8.56 -0.91 1.48
C ILE A 100 -9.83 -1.77 1.45
N SER A 101 -9.70 -3.09 1.39
CA SER A 101 -10.80 -4.04 1.54
C SER A 101 -10.29 -5.43 1.93
N PRO A 102 -11.16 -6.36 2.36
CA PRO A 102 -10.76 -7.75 2.60
C PRO A 102 -10.12 -8.45 1.38
N LYS A 103 -10.31 -7.92 0.16
CA LYS A 103 -9.76 -8.51 -1.06
C LYS A 103 -8.66 -7.69 -1.71
N LEU A 104 -8.42 -6.44 -1.30
CA LEU A 104 -7.47 -5.54 -1.95
C LEU A 104 -6.59 -4.84 -0.94
N VAL A 105 -5.29 -4.83 -1.21
CA VAL A 105 -4.29 -4.03 -0.51
C VAL A 105 -3.51 -3.22 -1.54
N LEU A 106 -3.38 -1.93 -1.27
CA LEU A 106 -2.46 -1.06 -2.00
C LEU A 106 -1.08 -1.22 -1.37
N VAL A 107 -0.06 -1.43 -2.20
CA VAL A 107 1.31 -1.59 -1.73
C VAL A 107 2.18 -0.54 -2.41
N LEU A 108 2.82 0.29 -1.60
CA LEU A 108 3.82 1.24 -2.06
C LEU A 108 5.20 0.60 -1.89
N CYS A 109 5.98 0.52 -2.96
CA CYS A 109 7.33 -0.07 -2.91
C CYS A 109 8.34 0.71 -3.77
N PRO A 110 9.64 0.66 -3.43
CA PRO A 110 10.70 1.29 -4.20
C PRO A 110 10.77 0.77 -5.65
N SER A 111 11.17 1.65 -6.56
CA SER A 111 11.27 1.38 -8.00
C SER A 111 12.29 0.27 -8.31
N SER A 112 13.24 0.02 -7.42
CA SER A 112 14.16 -1.13 -7.51
C SER A 112 13.47 -2.50 -7.56
N PHE A 113 12.23 -2.63 -7.06
CA PHE A 113 11.44 -3.86 -7.21
C PHE A 113 10.92 -4.07 -8.64
N ARG A 114 11.00 -3.06 -9.51
CA ARG A 114 10.69 -3.25 -10.93
C ARG A 114 11.73 -4.15 -11.57
N LYS A 115 11.26 -5.10 -12.38
CA LYS A 115 12.11 -6.06 -13.10
C LYS A 115 13.17 -5.37 -13.96
N GLU A 116 12.87 -4.20 -14.51
CA GLU A 116 13.78 -3.43 -15.36
C GLU A 116 14.94 -2.78 -14.58
N ILE A 117 14.81 -2.61 -13.26
CA ILE A 117 15.80 -1.94 -12.41
C ILE A 117 16.57 -2.95 -11.56
N GLY A 118 15.85 -3.81 -10.83
CA GLY A 118 16.42 -4.85 -9.98
C GLY A 118 16.82 -4.40 -8.57
N THR A 119 16.81 -5.35 -7.65
CA THR A 119 16.97 -5.13 -6.20
C THR A 119 18.40 -5.38 -5.68
N ASP A 120 19.35 -5.78 -6.54
CA ASP A 120 20.67 -6.22 -6.09
C ASP A 120 21.47 -5.10 -5.41
N HIS A 121 21.44 -3.89 -5.99
CA HIS A 121 22.07 -2.71 -5.39
C HIS A 121 21.44 -2.34 -4.05
N LEU A 122 20.11 -2.42 -3.98
CA LEU A 122 19.33 -2.17 -2.77
C LEU A 122 19.77 -3.11 -1.64
N TYR A 123 19.80 -4.41 -1.91
CA TYR A 123 20.17 -5.41 -0.92
C TYR A 123 21.63 -5.28 -0.51
N LYS A 124 22.55 -5.01 -1.45
CA LYS A 124 23.96 -4.76 -1.13
C LYS A 124 24.11 -3.57 -0.18
N PHE A 125 23.36 -2.49 -0.42
CA PHE A 125 23.38 -1.30 0.42
C PHE A 125 22.91 -1.60 1.85
N PHE A 126 21.88 -2.45 2.01
CA PHE A 126 21.32 -2.82 3.31
C PHE A 126 21.88 -4.11 3.91
N GLY A 127 23.14 -4.44 3.59
CA GLY A 127 23.86 -5.56 4.22
C GLY A 127 23.29 -6.94 3.87
N GLY A 128 22.68 -7.08 2.69
CA GLY A 128 22.17 -8.33 2.15
C GLY A 128 20.80 -8.76 2.68
N LYS A 129 20.15 -7.97 3.55
CA LYS A 129 18.79 -8.27 4.01
C LYS A 129 17.80 -8.11 2.86
N ARG A 130 17.09 -9.19 2.52
CA ARG A 130 16.13 -9.25 1.41
C ARG A 130 14.70 -9.08 1.90
N SER A 131 13.82 -8.59 1.03
CA SER A 131 12.38 -8.55 1.28
C SER A 131 11.82 -9.97 1.35
N ILE A 132 10.85 -10.20 2.24
CA ILE A 132 10.12 -11.50 2.26
C ILE A 132 9.05 -11.58 1.17
N PHE A 133 8.81 -10.49 0.42
CA PHE A 133 7.94 -10.43 -0.76
C PHE A 133 8.70 -10.27 -2.07
N GLU A 134 10.02 -10.50 -2.08
CA GLU A 134 10.83 -10.27 -3.29
C GLU A 134 10.41 -11.10 -4.51
N ASN A 135 9.78 -12.26 -4.27
CA ASN A 135 9.31 -13.17 -5.32
C ASN A 135 7.85 -12.93 -5.72
N VAL A 136 7.14 -12.00 -5.06
CA VAL A 136 5.81 -11.59 -5.48
C VAL A 136 5.95 -10.70 -6.72
N PRO A 137 5.09 -10.79 -7.74
CA PRO A 137 5.18 -9.89 -8.89
C PRO A 137 5.00 -8.41 -8.51
N HIS A 138 5.88 -7.54 -9.02
CA HIS A 138 5.79 -6.07 -8.91
C HIS A 138 5.62 -5.40 -10.30
N PRO A 139 4.52 -5.66 -11.02
CA PRO A 139 4.30 -5.07 -12.33
C PRO A 139 4.19 -3.54 -12.25
N ALA A 140 4.86 -2.84 -13.15
CA ALA A 140 4.71 -1.40 -13.30
C ALA A 140 3.30 -1.05 -13.84
N ALA A 141 2.87 0.19 -13.58
CA ALA A 141 1.71 0.74 -14.27
C ALA A 141 1.96 0.76 -15.78
N ILE A 142 0.92 0.47 -16.57
CA ILE A 142 0.97 0.51 -18.02
C ILE A 142 0.47 1.90 -18.45
N PRO A 143 1.36 2.81 -18.88
CA PRO A 143 0.95 4.13 -19.32
C PRO A 143 0.38 4.07 -20.74
N LYS A 144 -0.67 4.85 -20.99
CA LYS A 144 -1.19 5.18 -22.31
C LYS A 144 -1.19 6.70 -22.43
N TYR A 145 -0.14 7.20 -23.08
CA TYR A 145 0.05 8.61 -23.35
C TYR A 145 -0.81 9.04 -24.55
N VAL A 146 -1.50 10.17 -24.42
CA VAL A 146 -2.31 10.73 -25.53
C VAL A 146 -1.43 11.52 -26.50
N GLY A 147 -0.41 12.20 -25.97
CA GLY A 147 0.54 12.99 -26.74
C GLY A 147 1.65 12.13 -27.35
N THR A 148 1.39 11.53 -28.52
CA THR A 148 2.49 11.25 -29.46
C THR A 148 2.75 12.54 -30.24
N VAL A 149 3.96 13.09 -30.14
CA VAL A 149 4.29 14.36 -30.80
C VAL A 149 4.20 14.16 -32.32
N ASN A 150 3.11 14.64 -32.93
CA ASN A 150 3.19 15.14 -34.30
C ASN A 150 4.12 16.35 -34.27
N ALA A 151 5.29 16.22 -34.88
CA ALA A 151 6.36 17.24 -34.91
C ALA A 151 5.96 18.62 -35.50
N SER A 152 4.68 18.84 -35.81
CA SER A 152 4.14 20.02 -36.49
C SER A 152 3.25 20.92 -35.63
N ARG A 153 3.05 20.62 -34.34
CA ARG A 153 2.32 21.51 -33.41
C ARG A 153 3.13 21.81 -32.17
N SER A 154 4.23 22.56 -32.34
CA SER A 154 4.69 23.45 -31.28
C SER A 154 3.63 24.52 -31.09
N LYS A 155 2.63 24.23 -30.25
CA LYS A 155 1.73 25.26 -29.72
C LYS A 155 2.38 25.77 -28.43
N SER A 156 2.87 26.99 -28.52
CA SER A 156 3.06 27.99 -27.47
C SER A 156 2.52 27.60 -26.09
N ASN A 157 3.46 27.30 -25.20
CA ASN A 157 3.47 27.45 -23.75
C ASN A 157 2.19 28.07 -23.15
N ASN A 158 1.34 27.23 -22.57
CA ASN A 158 0.67 27.54 -21.31
C ASN A 158 1.13 26.48 -20.32
N GLU A 159 2.35 26.69 -19.82
CA GLU A 159 2.99 25.85 -18.82
C GLU A 159 2.29 26.05 -17.46
N HIS A 160 1.54 25.06 -17.01
CA HIS A 160 1.33 24.84 -15.58
C HIS A 160 2.58 24.21 -14.95
N ASN A 161 3.78 24.76 -15.23
CA ASN A 161 5.00 24.40 -14.52
C ASN A 161 5.11 25.29 -13.28
N HIS A 162 4.43 24.92 -12.20
CA HIS A 162 4.49 25.68 -10.94
C HIS A 162 5.46 25.12 -9.90
N SER A 163 6.19 24.03 -10.18
CA SER A 163 7.33 23.67 -9.33
C SER A 163 8.53 24.56 -9.66
N LYS A 164 8.93 25.39 -8.70
CA LYS A 164 10.12 26.23 -8.80
C LYS A 164 11.35 25.31 -8.83
N PHE A 165 11.99 25.18 -9.99
CA PHE A 165 13.20 24.36 -10.13
C PHE A 165 14.28 24.85 -9.16
N ASP A 166 14.66 24.00 -8.22
CA ASP A 166 15.79 24.20 -7.32
C ASP A 166 16.96 23.32 -7.79
N PRO A 167 18.10 23.90 -8.21
CA PRO A 167 19.27 23.12 -8.64
C PRO A 167 20.01 22.43 -7.48
N THR A 168 19.71 22.80 -6.23
CA THR A 168 20.32 22.20 -5.03
C THR A 168 19.50 21.03 -4.48
N ASP A 169 18.24 20.91 -4.89
CA ASP A 169 17.36 19.80 -4.53
C ASP A 169 17.56 18.62 -5.51
N ILE A 170 18.04 17.50 -4.98
CA ILE A 170 18.25 16.26 -5.75
C ILE A 170 16.96 15.74 -6.39
N PHE A 171 15.82 15.99 -5.75
CA PHE A 171 14.51 15.56 -6.23
C PHE A 171 14.06 16.37 -7.45
N SER A 172 14.34 17.68 -7.44
CA SER A 172 14.14 18.59 -8.58
C SER A 172 15.02 18.20 -9.78
N LEU A 173 16.27 17.81 -9.52
CA LEU A 173 17.18 17.28 -10.56
C LEU A 173 16.66 15.98 -11.17
N HIS A 174 16.17 15.04 -10.35
CA HIS A 174 15.58 13.78 -10.81
C HIS A 174 14.33 14.01 -11.66
N ALA A 175 13.41 14.87 -11.22
CA ALA A 175 12.21 15.22 -11.97
C ALA A 175 12.55 15.81 -13.34
N ARG A 176 13.51 16.76 -13.39
CA ARG A 176 13.96 17.36 -14.65
C ARG A 176 14.64 16.36 -15.58
N ALA A 177 15.43 15.43 -15.05
CA ALA A 177 16.06 14.37 -15.83
C ALA A 177 15.01 13.42 -16.43
N PHE A 178 13.98 13.07 -15.66
CA PHE A 178 12.85 12.27 -16.13
C PHE A 178 12.08 12.98 -17.24
N GLU A 179 11.75 14.26 -17.08
CA GLU A 179 11.05 15.05 -18.12
C GLU A 179 11.85 15.19 -19.39
N LYS A 180 13.17 15.44 -19.29
CA LYS A 180 14.07 15.47 -20.45
C LYS A 180 14.06 14.13 -21.20
N THR A 181 14.02 13.03 -20.44
CA THR A 181 13.96 11.67 -21.01
C THR A 181 12.64 11.47 -21.77
N LEU A 182 11.48 11.79 -21.17
CA LEU A 182 10.19 11.73 -21.86
C LEU A 182 10.17 12.56 -23.15
N LYS A 183 10.65 13.82 -23.09
CA LYS A 183 10.74 14.70 -24.26
C LYS A 183 11.62 14.12 -25.36
N SER A 184 12.74 13.48 -25.01
CA SER A 184 13.61 12.80 -25.98
C SER A 184 12.96 11.59 -26.65
N MET A 185 11.98 10.97 -26.00
CA MET A 185 11.15 9.89 -26.54
C MET A 185 9.94 10.42 -27.32
N GLY A 186 9.79 11.73 -27.49
CA GLY A 186 8.62 12.35 -28.13
C GLY A 186 7.34 12.21 -27.30
N ILE A 187 7.47 12.04 -25.98
CA ILE A 187 6.36 11.93 -25.02
C ILE A 187 6.26 13.25 -24.27
N GLU A 188 5.06 13.80 -24.22
CA GLU A 188 4.72 14.95 -23.38
C GLU A 188 3.61 14.55 -22.42
N LYS A 189 3.79 14.85 -21.12
CA LYS A 189 2.75 14.59 -20.11
C LYS A 189 1.51 15.40 -20.45
N GLN A 190 0.35 14.75 -20.44
CA GLN A 190 -0.95 15.38 -20.66
C GLN A 190 -1.87 15.02 -19.50
N TRP A 191 -2.77 15.94 -19.15
CA TRP A 191 -3.74 15.75 -18.06
C TRP A 191 -4.69 14.55 -18.29
N ASN A 192 -4.83 14.12 -19.56
CA ASN A 192 -5.67 13.01 -19.97
C ASN A 192 -4.88 11.73 -20.29
N ASP A 193 -3.58 11.67 -19.94
CA ASP A 193 -2.84 10.42 -19.93
C ASP A 193 -3.50 9.44 -18.97
N THR A 194 -3.49 8.16 -19.33
CA THR A 194 -4.12 7.11 -18.52
C THR A 194 -3.10 6.08 -18.09
N PHE A 195 -3.22 5.60 -16.86
CA PHE A 195 -2.34 4.58 -16.28
C PHE A 195 -3.19 3.39 -15.85
N THR A 196 -2.90 2.21 -16.38
CA THR A 196 -3.57 0.97 -15.98
C THR A 196 -2.69 0.23 -14.98
N PHE A 197 -3.25 0.00 -13.79
CA PHE A 197 -2.58 -0.74 -12.72
C PHE A 197 -3.10 -2.19 -12.72
N PRO A 198 -2.26 -3.18 -13.08
CA PRO A 198 -2.67 -4.57 -13.06
C PRO A 198 -2.81 -5.07 -11.62
N PHE A 199 -3.78 -5.95 -11.39
CA PHE A 199 -3.97 -6.59 -10.09
C PHE A 199 -3.10 -7.84 -10.02
N VAL A 200 -2.37 -7.98 -8.92
CA VAL A 200 -1.58 -9.18 -8.63
C VAL A 200 -2.38 -10.07 -7.69
N LYS A 201 -2.94 -11.17 -8.21
CA LYS A 201 -3.62 -12.17 -7.38
C LYS A 201 -2.57 -12.93 -6.57
N LEU A 202 -2.63 -12.78 -5.25
CA LEU A 202 -1.71 -13.41 -4.32
C LEU A 202 -2.13 -14.85 -4.00
N ASP A 203 -1.14 -15.69 -3.72
CA ASP A 203 -1.38 -16.98 -3.10
C ASP A 203 -1.71 -16.85 -1.60
N SER A 204 -2.24 -17.92 -1.02
CA SER A 204 -2.62 -17.96 0.39
C SER A 204 -1.43 -17.71 1.32
N ALA A 205 -0.24 -18.18 0.97
CA ALA A 205 0.95 -18.00 1.79
C ALA A 205 1.32 -16.51 1.92
N THR A 206 1.26 -15.78 0.80
CA THR A 206 1.57 -14.36 0.71
C THR A 206 0.50 -13.51 1.40
N VAL A 207 -0.79 -13.84 1.25
CA VAL A 207 -1.85 -13.15 2.03
C VAL A 207 -1.63 -13.31 3.53
N HIS A 208 -1.27 -14.51 3.98
CA HIS A 208 -0.97 -14.74 5.40
C HIS A 208 0.33 -14.07 5.86
N LEU A 209 1.29 -13.82 4.97
CA LEU A 209 2.48 -13.00 5.28
C LEU A 209 2.10 -11.54 5.51
N VAL A 210 1.27 -10.96 4.65
CA VAL A 210 0.77 -9.58 4.84
C VAL A 210 0.00 -9.50 6.16
N ASN A 211 -0.95 -10.41 6.40
CA ASN A 211 -1.69 -10.44 7.66
C ASN A 211 -0.78 -10.65 8.89
N PHE A 212 0.31 -11.42 8.76
CA PHE A 212 1.27 -11.59 9.85
C PHE A 212 1.92 -10.27 10.25
N ILE A 213 2.32 -9.45 9.28
CA ILE A 213 2.88 -8.12 9.53
C ILE A 213 1.84 -7.23 10.20
N LEU A 214 0.61 -7.19 9.67
CA LEU A 214 -0.47 -6.38 10.24
C LEU A 214 -0.80 -6.77 11.69
N LEU A 215 -0.81 -8.07 11.99
CA LEU A 215 -1.07 -8.59 13.34
C LEU A 215 0.04 -8.24 14.34
N ASN A 216 1.30 -8.12 13.91
CA ASN A 216 2.39 -7.76 14.81
C ASN A 216 2.24 -6.33 15.34
N GLU A 217 1.70 -5.44 14.52
CA GLU A 217 1.56 -4.00 14.80
C GLU A 217 0.21 -3.63 15.47
N VAL A 218 -0.57 -4.62 15.90
CA VAL A 218 -1.90 -4.40 16.48
C VAL A 218 -1.90 -3.86 17.91
N LYS A 219 -0.73 -3.69 18.55
CA LYS A 219 -0.65 -3.11 19.89
C LYS A 219 -0.94 -1.60 19.89
N PRO A 220 -1.46 -1.04 21.00
CA PRO A 220 -1.82 -1.72 22.26
C PRO A 220 -3.19 -2.45 22.20
N ASP A 221 -4.09 -2.05 21.31
CA ASP A 221 -5.48 -2.49 21.29
C ASP A 221 -5.79 -3.45 20.12
N LEU A 222 -6.25 -4.67 20.45
CA LEU A 222 -6.65 -5.67 19.46
C LEU A 222 -7.97 -5.31 18.79
N ILE A 223 -7.92 -4.43 17.80
CA ILE A 223 -9.06 -4.08 16.93
C ILE A 223 -8.81 -4.68 15.55
N LEU A 224 -9.63 -5.66 15.18
CA LEU A 224 -9.57 -6.36 13.90
C LEU A 224 -10.88 -6.17 13.14
N THR A 225 -10.80 -5.75 11.88
CA THR A 225 -11.89 -5.81 10.91
C THR A 225 -11.60 -6.89 9.90
N PHE A 226 -12.58 -7.77 9.68
CA PHE A 226 -12.49 -8.94 8.82
C PHE A 226 -13.89 -9.28 8.30
N LEU A 227 -13.97 -10.02 7.19
CA LEU A 227 -15.26 -10.35 6.56
C LEU A 227 -15.72 -11.76 6.94
N SER A 228 -14.79 -12.71 7.07
CA SER A 228 -15.10 -14.13 7.22
C SER A 228 -14.41 -14.73 8.44
N ARG A 229 -15.19 -15.22 9.41
CA ARG A 229 -14.67 -15.95 10.57
C ARG A 229 -13.80 -17.16 10.19
N PRO A 230 -14.17 -17.99 9.19
CA PRO A 230 -13.29 -19.06 8.71
C PRO A 230 -11.92 -18.55 8.24
N TYR A 231 -11.87 -17.44 7.50
CA TYR A 231 -10.62 -16.90 6.97
C TYR A 231 -9.78 -16.21 8.05
N LEU A 232 -10.41 -15.51 9.00
CA LEU A 232 -9.71 -15.01 10.17
C LEU A 232 -9.11 -16.16 10.99
N TYR A 233 -9.88 -17.23 11.25
CA TYR A 233 -9.37 -18.40 11.97
C TYR A 233 -8.16 -19.00 11.26
N LYS A 234 -8.25 -19.19 9.93
CA LYS A 234 -7.14 -19.66 9.10
C LYS A 234 -5.90 -18.76 9.26
N THR A 235 -6.08 -17.44 9.21
CA THR A 235 -5.01 -16.45 9.42
C THR A 235 -4.37 -16.59 10.80
N ILE A 236 -5.14 -16.66 11.89
CA ILE A 236 -4.60 -16.80 13.25
C ILE A 236 -3.87 -18.14 13.44
N VAL A 237 -4.40 -19.24 12.88
CA VAL A 237 -3.72 -20.54 12.89
C VAL A 237 -2.36 -20.47 12.19
N LYS A 238 -2.29 -19.77 11.05
CA LYS A 238 -1.04 -19.60 10.29
C LYS A 238 -0.05 -18.68 11.00
N TYR A 239 -0.54 -17.63 11.67
CA TYR A 239 0.28 -16.72 12.47
C TYR A 239 1.04 -17.49 13.56
N HIS A 240 0.37 -18.33 14.36
CA HIS A 240 1.01 -19.15 15.40
C HIS A 240 2.04 -20.16 14.90
N LYS A 241 2.02 -20.54 13.62
CA LYS A 241 2.99 -21.47 13.05
C LYS A 241 4.32 -20.80 12.68
N LYS A 242 4.38 -19.47 12.64
CA LYS A 242 5.61 -18.75 12.30
C LYS A 242 6.54 -18.63 13.51
N VAL A 243 7.84 -18.71 13.24
CA VAL A 243 8.89 -18.45 14.24
C VAL A 243 8.93 -16.94 14.50
N GLY A 244 9.12 -16.54 15.77
CA GLY A 244 9.20 -15.12 16.15
C GLY A 244 7.85 -14.44 16.36
N VAL A 245 6.78 -15.21 16.62
CA VAL A 245 5.48 -14.67 17.05
C VAL A 245 5.65 -13.77 18.27
N GLN A 246 5.20 -12.52 18.14
CA GLN A 246 5.29 -11.52 19.19
C GLN A 246 4.00 -11.36 19.99
N GLN A 247 2.87 -11.80 19.43
CA GLN A 247 1.53 -11.60 19.97
C GLN A 247 0.85 -12.93 20.29
N ASP A 248 0.17 -13.03 21.44
CA ASP A 248 -0.60 -14.23 21.77
C ASP A 248 -2.08 -14.10 21.40
N PHE A 249 -2.45 -14.71 20.28
CA PHE A 249 -3.85 -14.83 19.84
C PHE A 249 -4.54 -16.15 20.24
N SER A 250 -4.05 -16.87 21.26
CA SER A 250 -4.61 -18.17 21.66
C SER A 250 -6.07 -18.11 22.07
N ASN A 251 -6.48 -17.06 22.81
CA ASN A 251 -7.87 -16.85 23.19
C ASN A 251 -8.76 -16.57 21.97
N LEU A 252 -8.32 -15.70 21.06
CA LEU A 252 -9.04 -15.41 19.81
C LEU A 252 -9.21 -16.68 18.96
N LYS A 253 -8.14 -17.45 18.80
CA LYS A 253 -8.15 -18.74 18.09
C LYS A 253 -9.17 -19.71 18.70
N LYS A 254 -9.19 -19.85 20.03
CA LYS A 254 -10.14 -20.71 20.74
C LYS A 254 -11.59 -20.25 20.52
N ASN A 255 -11.84 -18.95 20.65
CA ASN A 255 -13.18 -18.37 20.47
C ASN A 255 -13.70 -18.58 19.04
N LEU A 256 -12.87 -18.30 18.04
CA LEU A 256 -13.21 -18.54 16.63
C LEU A 256 -13.49 -20.02 16.36
N PHE A 257 -12.69 -20.94 16.93
CA PHE A 257 -12.92 -22.37 16.79
C PHE A 257 -14.27 -22.81 17.38
N ILE A 258 -14.63 -22.31 18.57
CA ILE A 258 -15.92 -22.60 19.21
C ILE A 258 -17.07 -22.08 18.35
N GLU A 259 -16.97 -20.85 17.86
CA GLU A 259 -18.02 -20.20 17.07
C GLU A 259 -18.25 -20.89 15.72
N LEU A 260 -17.18 -21.28 15.02
CA LEU A 260 -17.27 -22.04 13.78
C LEU A 260 -17.94 -23.41 13.98
N ASN A 261 -17.62 -24.09 15.08
CA ASN A 261 -18.23 -25.38 15.40
C ASN A 261 -19.70 -25.27 15.85
N ARG A 262 -20.08 -24.19 16.54
CA ARG A 262 -21.49 -23.90 16.86
C ARG A 262 -22.29 -23.67 15.59
N THR A 263 -21.79 -22.81 14.71
CA THR A 263 -22.43 -22.51 13.42
C THR A 263 -22.60 -23.78 12.58
N HIS A 264 -21.63 -24.70 12.60
CA HIS A 264 -21.77 -26.00 11.95
C HIS A 264 -22.87 -26.86 12.57
N LYS A 265 -22.95 -26.94 13.90
CA LYS A 265 -24.03 -27.67 14.59
C LYS A 265 -25.40 -27.07 14.32
N ASP A 266 -25.53 -25.75 14.38
CA ASP A 266 -26.79 -25.04 14.15
C ASP A 266 -27.25 -25.19 12.69
N ASN A 267 -26.32 -25.10 11.72
CA ASN A 267 -26.63 -25.38 10.32
C ASN A 267 -27.00 -26.85 10.08
N LEU A 268 -26.39 -27.80 10.79
CA LEU A 268 -26.81 -29.20 10.75
C LEU A 268 -28.20 -29.40 11.37
N HIS A 269 -28.53 -28.71 12.46
CA HIS A 269 -29.85 -28.72 13.06
C HIS A 269 -30.91 -28.11 12.13
N LEU A 270 -30.61 -26.99 11.49
CA LEU A 270 -31.47 -26.37 10.47
C LEU A 270 -31.68 -27.30 9.28
N ARG A 271 -30.63 -27.96 8.78
CA ARG A 271 -30.74 -28.95 7.68
C ARG A 271 -31.58 -30.17 8.06
N LYS A 272 -31.52 -30.63 9.31
CA LYS A 272 -32.38 -31.73 9.81
C LYS A 272 -33.85 -31.35 9.87
N ASN A 273 -34.16 -30.05 9.95
CA ASN A 273 -35.52 -29.52 10.00
C ASN A 273 -36.05 -29.10 8.61
N ILE A 274 -35.26 -29.27 7.54
CA ILE A 274 -35.77 -29.10 6.17
C ILE A 274 -36.54 -30.37 5.81
N PRO A 275 -37.86 -30.28 5.50
CA PRO A 275 -38.64 -31.44 5.10
C PRO A 275 -38.02 -32.11 3.88
N THR A 276 -37.81 -33.42 3.95
CA THR A 276 -37.13 -34.27 2.95
C THR A 276 -37.88 -34.43 1.61
N GLY A 277 -38.80 -33.52 1.27
CA GLY A 277 -39.69 -33.65 0.11
C GLY A 277 -39.86 -32.41 -0.76
N GLN A 278 -39.21 -31.27 -0.47
CA GLN A 278 -39.41 -30.08 -1.28
C GLN A 278 -38.47 -30.08 -2.49
N LYS A 279 -39.00 -30.48 -3.65
CA LYS A 279 -38.36 -30.23 -4.96
C LYS A 279 -38.27 -28.72 -5.15
N TYR A 280 -37.10 -28.14 -4.91
CA TYR A 280 -36.80 -26.77 -5.31
C TYR A 280 -36.61 -26.73 -6.83
N SER A 281 -37.61 -26.20 -7.55
CA SER A 281 -37.45 -25.80 -8.94
C SER A 281 -36.59 -24.56 -9.00
N TRP A 282 -35.29 -24.74 -9.22
CA TRP A 282 -34.40 -23.63 -9.56
C TRP A 282 -34.73 -23.18 -10.99
N ASN A 283 -35.62 -22.19 -11.12
CA ASN A 283 -35.72 -21.43 -12.36
C ASN A 283 -34.48 -20.52 -12.44
N VAL A 284 -33.43 -21.06 -13.04
CA VAL A 284 -32.29 -20.26 -13.50
C VAL A 284 -32.81 -19.38 -14.63
N ARG A 285 -33.01 -18.08 -14.37
CA ARG A 285 -33.10 -17.11 -15.45
C ARG A 285 -31.68 -16.79 -15.90
N GLU A 286 -31.30 -17.30 -17.06
CA GLU A 286 -30.19 -16.75 -17.82
C GLU A 286 -30.55 -15.30 -18.15
N THR A 287 -29.80 -14.36 -17.58
CA THR A 287 -29.81 -12.99 -18.06
C THR A 287 -29.04 -12.98 -19.37
N ASN A 288 -29.77 -13.03 -20.48
CA ASN A 288 -29.22 -12.75 -21.80
C ASN A 288 -28.58 -11.36 -21.77
N SER A 289 -27.31 -11.33 -22.11
CA SER A 289 -26.64 -10.16 -22.66
C SER A 289 -27.38 -9.72 -23.92
N GLU A 290 -27.90 -8.49 -23.93
CA GLU A 290 -27.93 -7.57 -25.07
C GLU A 290 -28.82 -6.36 -24.76
N SER A 291 -28.20 -5.18 -24.61
CA SER A 291 -28.50 -3.90 -25.29
C SER A 291 -27.82 -2.75 -24.53
#